data_AF-A0A9E3CS78-F1
#
_entry.id   AF-A0A9E3CS78-F1
#
_cell.length_a   1.000
_cell.length_b   1.000
_cell.length_c   1.000
_cell.angle_alpha   90.00
_cell.angle_beta   90.00
_cell.angle_gamma   90.00
#
_symmetry.space_group_name_H-M   'P 1'
#
loop_
_entity.id
_entity.type
_entity.pdbx_description
1 polymer ?
#
loop_
_entity_poly.entity_id
_entity_poly.type
_entity_poly.pdbx_seq_one_letter_code
_entity_poly.pdbx_strand_id
1 'polypeptide(L)'
;ASAPRVTDWGNLDLNYKTVARIDHAKCIQCNLCHVACEDGAHQCIPLVQLEAGRYPVVDEHECVGCNLCYLVCPVPGCISMARLDDGTQPLTWRELTARAEAPVAGD
;
A
#
# COMPACT_ATOMS: atom_id res chain seq x y z
N ALA A 1 -2.41 22.49 8.92
CA ALA A 1 -0.94 22.59 8.81
C ALA A 1 -0.33 21.21 8.99
N SER A 2 0.59 20.80 8.11
CA SER A 2 1.18 19.45 8.13
C SER A 2 2.45 19.34 8.98
N ALA A 3 3.06 20.48 9.37
CA ALA A 3 4.31 20.52 10.11
C ALA A 3 4.37 19.63 11.37
N PRO A 4 3.30 19.53 12.21
CA PRO A 4 3.32 18.64 13.38
C PRO A 4 3.36 17.14 13.07
N ARG A 5 3.12 16.72 11.82
CA ARG A 5 3.16 15.31 11.38
C ARG A 5 4.49 14.91 10.75
N VAL A 6 5.43 15.84 10.63
CA VAL A 6 6.76 15.56 10.10
C VAL A 6 7.62 15.08 11.25
N THR A 7 8.27 13.94 11.08
CA THR A 7 9.17 13.33 12.06
C THR A 7 10.32 12.65 11.34
N ASP A 8 11.35 12.26 12.10
CA ASP A 8 12.44 11.43 11.59
C ASP A 8 11.91 10.05 11.13
N TRP A 9 12.53 9.49 10.07
CA TRP A 9 12.12 8.19 9.51
C TRP A 9 12.05 7.08 10.57
N GLY A 10 12.99 7.09 11.53
CA GLY A 10 13.04 6.08 12.58
C GLY A 10 11.85 6.08 13.54
N ASN A 11 11.00 7.11 13.50
CA ASN A 11 9.77 7.25 14.28
C ASN A 11 8.50 6.94 13.48
N LEU A 12 8.62 6.55 12.21
CA LEU A 12 7.47 6.12 11.42
C LEU A 12 6.95 4.78 11.93
N ASP A 13 5.64 4.61 11.90
CA ASP A 13 4.98 3.35 12.27
C ASP A 13 5.13 2.33 11.14
N LEU A 14 5.95 1.31 11.36
CA LEU A 14 6.20 0.21 10.44
C LEU A 14 5.01 -0.75 10.33
N ASN A 15 4.08 -0.72 11.30
CA ASN A 15 2.84 -1.51 11.25
C ASN A 15 1.70 -0.78 10.53
N TYR A 16 1.93 0.46 10.08
CA TYR A 16 0.98 1.16 9.22
C TYR A 16 0.84 0.43 7.88
N LYS A 17 -0.29 -0.23 7.67
CA LYS A 17 -0.55 -1.05 6.47
C LYS A 17 -1.71 -0.48 5.69
N THR A 18 -1.49 -0.24 4.40
CA THR A 18 -2.55 0.16 3.47
C THR A 18 -2.48 -0.66 2.18
N VAL A 19 -3.61 -0.78 1.50
CA VAL A 19 -3.72 -1.43 0.19
C VAL A 19 -4.54 -0.57 -0.76
N ALA A 20 -4.30 -0.73 -2.06
CA ALA A 20 -5.09 -0.06 -3.09
C ALA A 20 -6.42 -0.80 -3.33
N ARG A 21 -7.51 -0.07 -3.57
CA ARG A 21 -8.80 -0.61 -4.03
C ARG A 21 -9.28 0.17 -5.24
N ILE A 22 -9.72 -0.56 -6.27
CA ILE A 22 -10.19 0.01 -7.54
C ILE A 22 -11.72 -0.02 -7.56
N ASP A 23 -12.34 1.13 -7.79
CA ASP A 23 -13.76 1.28 -8.07
C ASP A 23 -14.00 1.01 -9.56
N HIS A 24 -14.45 -0.22 -9.87
CA HIS A 24 -14.70 -0.63 -11.26
C HIS A 24 -15.85 0.13 -11.93
N ALA A 25 -16.74 0.78 -11.18
CA ALA A 25 -17.78 1.63 -11.78
C ALA A 25 -17.22 2.95 -12.34
N LYS A 26 -16.08 3.42 -11.81
CA LYS A 26 -15.36 4.61 -12.33
C LYS A 26 -14.23 4.27 -13.29
N CYS A 27 -13.77 3.01 -13.29
CA CYS A 27 -12.63 2.59 -14.09
C CYS A 27 -12.92 2.71 -15.59
N ILE A 28 -12.08 3.47 -16.30
CA ILE A 28 -12.15 3.61 -17.76
C ILE A 28 -11.27 2.58 -18.51
N GLN A 29 -10.78 1.55 -17.81
CA GLN A 29 -9.97 0.46 -18.37
C GLN A 29 -8.69 0.91 -19.13
N CYS A 30 -8.08 2.02 -18.72
CA CYS A 30 -6.82 2.50 -19.31
C CYS A 30 -5.59 1.65 -18.95
N ASN A 31 -5.71 0.75 -17.97
CA ASN A 31 -4.67 -0.17 -17.48
C ASN A 31 -3.37 0.47 -16.96
N LEU A 32 -3.31 1.80 -16.78
CA LEU A 32 -2.14 2.48 -16.23
C LEU A 32 -1.76 2.00 -14.83
N CYS A 33 -2.75 1.68 -13.99
CA CYS A 33 -2.48 1.12 -12.66
C CYS A 33 -1.84 -0.27 -12.72
N HIS A 34 -2.23 -1.10 -13.69
CA HIS A 34 -1.59 -2.39 -13.94
C HIS A 34 -0.13 -2.17 -14.38
N VAL A 35 0.09 -1.39 -15.45
CA VAL A 35 1.45 -1.12 -15.98
C VAL A 35 2.38 -0.54 -14.91
N ALA A 36 1.90 0.45 -14.14
CA ALA A 36 2.72 1.06 -13.10
C ALA A 36 3.08 0.08 -11.97
N CYS A 37 2.18 -0.86 -11.64
CA CYS A 37 2.47 -1.88 -10.65
C CYS A 37 3.42 -2.95 -11.20
N GLU A 38 3.22 -3.36 -12.45
CA GLU A 38 3.97 -4.40 -13.14
C GLU A 38 5.43 -3.99 -13.37
N ASP A 39 5.65 -2.81 -13.97
CA ASP A 39 6.98 -2.38 -14.40
C ASP A 39 7.69 -1.50 -13.35
N GLY A 40 6.91 -0.89 -12.44
CA GLY A 40 7.40 0.14 -11.52
C GLY A 40 7.32 -0.21 -10.03
N ALA A 41 6.72 -1.35 -9.66
CA ALA A 41 6.52 -1.69 -8.26
C ALA A 41 6.49 -3.21 -8.00
N HIS A 42 5.35 -3.74 -7.54
CA HIS A 42 5.23 -5.04 -6.87
C HIS A 42 4.34 -6.06 -7.60
N GLN A 43 4.02 -5.85 -8.88
CA GLN A 43 3.33 -6.84 -9.74
C GLN A 43 2.02 -7.41 -9.14
N CYS A 44 1.30 -6.62 -8.34
CA CYS A 44 0.16 -7.08 -7.54
C CYS A 44 -1.21 -6.66 -8.12
N ILE A 45 -1.27 -6.26 -9.39
CA ILE A 45 -2.52 -5.82 -10.05
C ILE A 45 -2.72 -6.59 -11.36
N PRO A 46 -3.12 -7.87 -11.33
CA PRO A 46 -3.42 -8.64 -12.54
C PRO A 46 -4.62 -8.08 -13.33
N LEU A 47 -4.65 -8.37 -14.63
CA LEU A 47 -5.82 -8.16 -15.49
C LEU A 47 -6.72 -9.40 -15.47
N VAL A 48 -7.84 -9.31 -14.77
CA VAL A 48 -8.80 -10.42 -14.59
C VAL A 48 -9.98 -10.24 -15.54
N GLN A 49 -10.45 -11.35 -16.14
CA GLN A 49 -11.68 -11.36 -16.91
C GLN A 49 -12.89 -11.30 -15.98
N LEU A 50 -13.67 -10.22 -16.08
CA LEU A 50 -14.98 -10.04 -15.44
C LEU A 50 -16.07 -10.04 -16.51
N GLU A 51 -17.35 -10.01 -16.09
CA GLU A 51 -18.49 -10.02 -17.02
C GLU A 51 -18.44 -8.88 -18.05
N ALA A 52 -18.03 -7.68 -17.62
CA ALA A 52 -17.95 -6.48 -18.45
C ALA A 52 -16.63 -6.34 -19.22
N GLY A 53 -15.71 -7.32 -19.16
CA GLY A 53 -14.41 -7.28 -19.83
C GLY A 53 -13.22 -7.56 -18.90
N ARG A 54 -12.00 -7.28 -19.37
CA ARG A 54 -10.80 -7.39 -18.53
C ARG A 54 -10.60 -6.15 -17.69
N TYR A 55 -10.43 -6.32 -16.38
CA TYR A 55 -10.22 -5.24 -15.43
C TYR A 55 -8.97 -5.47 -14.59
N PRO A 56 -8.24 -4.41 -14.22
CA PRO A 56 -7.22 -4.49 -13.18
C PRO A 56 -7.88 -4.79 -11.84
N VAL A 57 -7.37 -5.81 -11.15
CA VAL A 57 -7.82 -6.22 -9.80
C VAL A 57 -6.60 -6.24 -8.90
N VAL A 58 -6.68 -5.61 -7.73
CA VAL A 58 -5.56 -5.60 -6.77
C VAL A 58 -5.57 -6.89 -5.97
N ASP A 59 -4.44 -7.58 -5.91
CA ASP A 59 -4.20 -8.59 -4.89
C ASP A 59 -3.82 -7.89 -3.57
N GLU A 60 -4.74 -7.83 -2.61
CA GLU A 60 -4.51 -7.16 -1.32
C GLU A 60 -3.48 -7.87 -0.44
N HIS A 61 -3.14 -9.14 -0.72
CA HIS A 61 -2.12 -9.86 0.03
C HIS A 61 -0.71 -9.43 -0.38
N GLU A 62 -0.50 -9.21 -1.67
CA GLU A 62 0.79 -8.79 -2.25
C GLU A 62 0.94 -7.27 -2.33
N CYS A 63 -0.16 -6.51 -2.23
CA CYS A 63 -0.10 -5.05 -2.24
C CYS A 63 0.57 -4.50 -0.98
N VAL A 64 1.70 -3.80 -1.16
CA VAL A 64 2.45 -3.16 -0.05
C VAL A 64 2.02 -1.72 0.23
N GLY A 65 1.04 -1.18 -0.50
CA GLY A 65 0.54 0.18 -0.29
C GLY A 65 1.47 1.29 -0.79
N CYS A 66 2.32 1.05 -1.80
CA CYS A 66 3.29 2.03 -2.32
C CYS A 66 2.67 3.30 -2.95
N ASN A 67 1.35 3.31 -3.17
CA ASN A 67 0.57 4.44 -3.71
C ASN A 67 0.83 4.79 -5.20
N LEU A 68 1.71 4.07 -5.90
CA LEU A 68 2.04 4.38 -7.30
C LEU A 68 0.83 4.28 -8.24
N CYS A 69 0.03 3.21 -8.11
CA CYS A 69 -1.16 3.01 -8.94
C CYS A 69 -2.20 4.12 -8.74
N TYR A 70 -2.37 4.62 -7.51
CA TYR A 70 -3.26 5.73 -7.19
C TYR A 70 -2.80 7.02 -7.88
N LEU A 71 -1.50 7.31 -7.84
CA LEU A 71 -0.94 8.55 -8.41
C LEU A 71 -1.03 8.61 -9.94
N VAL A 72 -0.92 7.46 -10.62
CA VAL A 72 -1.00 7.41 -12.09
C VAL A 72 -2.43 7.30 -12.63
N CYS A 73 -3.41 7.01 -11.77
CA CYS A 73 -4.79 6.83 -12.21
C CYS A 73 -5.36 8.18 -12.70
N PRO A 74 -5.80 8.29 -13.97
CA PRO A 74 -6.28 9.56 -14.52
C PRO A 74 -7.72 9.88 -14.09
N VAL A 75 -8.40 8.97 -13.40
CA VAL A 75 -9.80 9.13 -12.98
C VAL A 75 -9.84 9.43 -11.47
N PRO A 76 -10.20 10.66 -11.06
CA PRO A 76 -10.32 11.02 -9.66
C PRO A 76 -11.24 10.06 -8.89
N GLY A 77 -10.74 9.55 -7.76
CA GLY A 77 -11.51 8.64 -6.89
C GLY A 77 -11.80 7.25 -7.47
N CYS A 78 -11.15 6.88 -8.58
CA CYS A 78 -11.19 5.50 -9.11
C CYS A 78 -10.35 4.55 -8.24
N ILE A 79 -9.23 5.02 -7.69
CA ILE A 79 -8.42 4.24 -6.75
C ILE A 79 -8.46 4.91 -5.37
N SER A 80 -8.53 4.10 -4.32
CA SER A 80 -8.42 4.52 -2.92
C SER A 80 -7.35 3.71 -2.20
N MET A 81 -6.73 4.30 -1.19
CA MET A 81 -5.79 3.62 -0.29
C MET A 81 -6.51 3.31 1.02
N ALA A 82 -6.85 2.04 1.23
CA ALA A 82 -7.55 1.57 2.42
C ALA A 82 -6.53 1.13 3.49
N ARG A 83 -6.64 1.69 4.70
CA ARG A 83 -5.86 1.24 5.86
C ARG A 83 -6.42 -0.10 6.35
N LEU A 84 -5.51 -1.05 6.61
CA LEU A 84 -5.84 -2.39 7.07
C LEU A 84 -5.50 -2.63 8.55
N ASP A 85 -4.58 -1.85 9.12
CA ASP A 85 -4.29 -1.92 10.55
C ASP A 85 -5.31 -1.10 11.38
N ASP A 86 -5.48 -1.48 12.65
CA ASP A 86 -6.38 -0.81 13.59
C ASP A 86 -5.72 0.35 14.35
N GLY A 87 -4.43 0.60 14.11
CA GLY A 87 -3.63 1.62 14.76
C GLY A 87 -3.33 1.37 16.24
N THR A 88 -3.60 0.17 16.78
CA THR A 88 -3.43 -0.13 18.21
C THR A 88 -2.04 -0.66 18.56
N GLN A 89 -1.29 -1.14 17.58
CA GLN A 89 0.04 -1.74 17.77
C GLN A 89 1.10 -1.05 16.91
N PRO A 90 1.38 0.25 17.11
CA PRO A 90 2.44 0.91 16.36
C PRO A 90 3.80 0.29 16.70
N LEU A 91 4.68 0.22 15.70
CA LEU A 91 6.07 -0.21 15.89
C LEU A 91 6.99 0.66 15.08
N THR A 92 7.85 1.43 15.75
CA THR A 92 8.86 2.24 15.08
C THR A 92 10.12 1.42 14.77
N TRP A 93 10.92 1.90 13.82
CA TRP A 93 12.22 1.28 13.53
C TRP A 93 13.15 1.28 14.75
N ARG A 94 13.16 2.37 15.52
CA ARG A 94 13.99 2.49 16.73
C ARG A 94 13.62 1.46 17.80
N GLU A 95 12.32 1.21 17.97
CA GLU A 95 11.84 0.15 18.88
C GLU A 95 12.19 -1.24 18.35
N LEU A 96 12.06 -1.47 17.04
CA LEU A 96 12.40 -2.75 16.41
C LEU A 96 13.89 -3.08 16.58
N THR A 97 14.79 -2.13 16.29
CA THR A 97 16.24 -2.36 16.41
C THR A 97 16.69 -2.55 17.85
N ALA A 98 16.14 -1.77 18.79
CA ALA A 98 16.45 -1.95 20.21
C ALA A 98 16.05 -3.34 20.74
N ARG A 99 14.97 -3.92 20.20
CA ARG A 99 14.57 -5.31 20.53
C ARG A 99 15.52 -6.34 19.92
N ALA A 100 15.98 -6.12 18.69
CA ALA A 100 16.91 -7.03 18.01
C ALA A 100 18.30 -7.06 18.68
N GLU A 101 18.70 -5.96 19.32
CA GLU A 101 19.97 -5.85 20.05
C GLU A 101 19.88 -6.34 21.51
N ALA A 102 18.69 -6.69 21.99
CA ALA A 102 18.52 -7.20 23.35
C ALA A 102 19.13 -8.61 23.48
N PRO A 103 19.84 -8.92 24.58
CA PRO A 103 20.32 -10.28 24.85
C PRO A 103 19.14 -11.26 24.82
N VAL A 104 19.28 -12.35 24.06
CA VAL A 104 18.30 -13.43 24.08
C VAL A 104 18.35 -14.06 25.47
N ALA A 105 17.22 -14.14 26.16
CA ALA A 105 17.17 -14.76 27.48
C ALA A 105 17.57 -16.24 27.34
N GLY A 106 18.81 -16.58 27.73
CA GLY A 106 19.33 -17.95 27.63
C GLY A 106 20.83 -18.10 27.40
N ASP A 107 21.58 -17.03 27.11
CA ASP A 107 23.06 -17.04 27.06
C ASP A 107 23.70 -16.75 28.44
#